data_AF-A0A1V9G3U5-F1
#
_entry.id   AF-A0A1V9G3U5-F1
#
_cell.length_a   1.000
_cell.length_b   1.000
_cell.length_c   1.000
_cell.angle_alpha   90.00
_cell.angle_beta   90.00
_cell.angle_gamma   90.00
#
_symmetry.space_group_name_H-M   'P 1'
#
loop_
_entity.id
_entity.type
_entity.pdbx_description
1 polymer ?
#
loop_
_entity_poly.entity_id
_entity_poly.type
_entity_poly.pdbx_seq_one_letter_code
_entity_poly.pdbx_strand_id
1 'polypeptide(L)'
;MTTYSATYHDAAGRFYTATIFISAVTITIRYLDENNQQKDVNWLTKDITGFQQQSIQSELQYRNNRGETERLSIRDEQLILALRRTLSHHRAFGNVQGRVLGSVWTKLSIIALIILGILLGLYLWFIPWLGERIARGFSKETEISMGEQMYQAMIGQYKVDANKTAILNEFYKELQYDVGYPVTITVVESNEMNAFAMPGGHIVVYSTILEEMKTPEELAALLGHESSHVGLRHSLRNIFRDLSRKMFLALLFGNDTGITAVVVDNANALKSLEYSRSLETEADDNGLKLMAKNNINLQGMVKLMNMLQKASGGGAETASFLSTHPVFKDRIKNIEEQIKKMPAVTTGNDKLKTIFHSIYE
;
A
#
# COMPACT_ATOMS: atom_id res chain seq x y z
N MET A 1 39.71 -51.54 26.98
CA MET A 1 38.38 -50.97 27.30
C MET A 1 38.60 -49.82 28.25
N THR A 2 38.12 -48.62 27.93
CA THR A 2 38.23 -47.46 28.82
C THR A 2 37.29 -47.66 30.00
N THR A 3 37.81 -47.59 31.22
CA THR A 3 37.04 -47.73 32.46
C THR A 3 36.79 -46.36 33.06
N TYR A 4 35.54 -46.09 33.44
CA TYR A 4 35.17 -44.83 34.09
C TYR A 4 34.67 -45.10 35.51
N SER A 5 34.69 -44.08 36.37
CA SER A 5 34.20 -44.20 37.75
C SER A 5 32.96 -43.35 37.99
N ALA A 6 31.95 -43.93 38.64
CA ALA A 6 30.73 -43.23 39.03
C ALA A 6 30.13 -43.85 40.29
N THR A 7 29.17 -43.16 40.91
CA THR A 7 28.40 -43.68 42.04
C THR A 7 27.09 -44.24 41.52
N TYR A 8 26.88 -45.54 41.68
CA TYR A 8 25.64 -46.22 41.29
C TYR A 8 24.67 -46.25 42.48
N HIS A 9 23.43 -45.83 42.25
CA HIS A 9 22.33 -45.92 43.18
C HIS A 9 21.35 -46.99 42.71
N ASP A 10 21.15 -48.03 43.52
CA ASP A 10 20.19 -49.08 43.22
C ASP A 10 18.73 -48.62 43.44
N ALA A 11 17.77 -49.47 43.07
CA ALA A 11 16.35 -49.23 43.26
C ALA A 11 15.93 -49.03 44.73
N ALA A 12 16.72 -49.54 45.68
CA ALA A 12 16.49 -49.38 47.12
C ALA A 12 17.14 -48.10 47.68
N GLY A 13 17.82 -47.30 46.84
CA GLY A 13 18.48 -46.05 47.22
C GLY A 13 19.87 -46.24 47.84
N ARG A 14 20.42 -47.46 47.87
CA ARG A 14 21.79 -47.73 48.32
C ARG A 14 22.78 -47.28 47.25
N PHE A 15 23.93 -46.79 47.68
CA PHE A 15 24.95 -46.25 46.79
C PHE A 15 26.22 -47.08 46.82
N TYR A 16 26.82 -47.30 45.65
CA TYR A 16 28.03 -48.09 45.48
C TYR A 16 29.00 -47.35 44.55
N THR A 17 30.29 -47.37 44.87
CA THR A 17 31.33 -46.94 43.93
C THR A 17 31.43 -47.99 42.83
N ALA A 18 31.23 -47.57 41.59
CA ALA A 18 31.13 -48.46 40.44
C ALA A 18 32.09 -48.09 39.31
N THR A 19 32.61 -49.13 38.65
CA THR A 19 33.32 -49.01 37.38
C THR A 19 32.35 -49.17 36.22
N ILE A 20 32.37 -48.22 35.29
CA ILE A 20 31.42 -48.12 34.20
C ILE A 20 32.10 -48.48 32.88
N PHE A 21 31.43 -49.36 32.13
CA PHE A 21 31.79 -49.72 30.76
C PHE A 21 30.65 -49.32 29.85
N ILE A 22 30.94 -48.53 28.82
CA ILE A 22 29.94 -48.02 27.88
C ILE A 22 30.12 -48.71 26.54
N SER A 23 29.01 -49.19 25.98
CA SER A 23 28.89 -49.59 24.59
C SER A 23 27.72 -48.87 23.93
N ALA A 24 27.54 -49.05 22.61
CA ALA A 24 26.40 -48.50 21.88
C ALA A 24 25.04 -49.06 22.36
N VAL A 25 25.03 -50.26 22.96
CA VAL A 25 23.80 -51.00 23.30
C VAL A 25 23.59 -51.10 24.82
N THR A 26 24.66 -51.15 25.59
CA THR A 26 24.61 -51.35 27.05
C THR A 26 25.56 -50.43 27.80
N ILE A 27 25.16 -50.03 29.00
CA ILE A 27 26.04 -49.48 30.04
C ILE A 27 26.16 -50.55 31.12
N THR A 28 27.36 -51.12 31.28
CA THR A 28 27.65 -52.11 32.33
C THR A 28 28.24 -51.40 33.54
N ILE A 29 27.61 -51.61 34.69
CA ILE A 29 27.94 -51.02 35.97
C ILE A 29 28.44 -52.13 36.87
N ARG A 30 29.74 -52.10 37.20
CA ARG A 30 30.39 -53.09 38.07
C ARG A 30 30.67 -52.49 39.43
N TYR A 31 30.17 -53.10 40.50
CA TYR A 31 30.36 -52.62 41.86
C TYR A 31 30.58 -53.78 42.85
N LEU A 32 31.09 -53.47 44.04
CA LEU A 32 31.22 -54.42 45.15
C LEU A 32 30.03 -54.25 46.10
N ASP A 33 29.38 -55.35 46.46
CA ASP A 33 28.30 -55.32 47.44
C ASP A 33 28.82 -55.28 48.90
N GLU A 34 27.90 -55.21 49.86
CA GLU A 34 28.22 -55.13 51.30
C GLU A 34 29.04 -56.32 51.82
N ASN A 35 29.03 -57.45 51.10
CA ASN A 35 29.81 -58.65 51.41
C ASN A 35 31.12 -58.73 50.61
N ASN A 36 31.53 -57.62 49.98
CA ASN A 36 32.70 -57.51 49.12
C ASN A 36 32.66 -58.45 47.90
N GLN A 37 31.47 -58.86 47.46
CA GLN A 37 31.29 -59.65 46.25
C GLN A 37 31.02 -58.73 45.06
N GLN A 38 31.67 -59.03 43.93
CA GLN A 38 31.50 -58.28 42.71
C GLN A 38 30.15 -58.57 42.06
N LYS A 39 29.42 -57.51 41.71
CA LYS A 39 28.17 -57.57 40.96
C LYS A 39 28.23 -56.66 39.74
N ASP A 40 27.65 -57.15 38.64
CA ASP A 40 27.54 -56.45 37.38
C ASP A 40 26.06 -56.21 37.05
N VAL A 41 25.69 -54.95 36.82
CA VAL A 41 24.36 -54.52 36.39
C VAL A 41 24.48 -54.01 34.96
N ASN A 42 23.59 -54.46 34.07
CA ASN A 42 23.60 -54.08 32.66
C ASN A 42 22.36 -53.24 32.35
N TRP A 43 22.56 -51.96 32.06
CA TRP A 43 21.52 -51.06 31.58
C TRP A 43 21.48 -51.09 30.06
N LEU A 44 20.32 -51.36 29.47
CA LEU A 44 20.13 -51.19 28.04
C LEU A 44 19.99 -49.70 27.73
N THR A 45 20.70 -49.22 26.71
CA THR A 45 20.74 -47.79 26.37
C THR A 45 19.36 -47.23 25.99
N LYS A 46 18.49 -48.07 25.43
CA LYS A 46 17.09 -47.74 25.08
C LYS A 46 16.18 -47.43 26.29
N ASP A 47 16.54 -47.94 27.47
CA ASP A 47 15.72 -47.85 28.69
C ASP A 47 16.23 -46.73 29.63
N ILE A 48 17.16 -45.91 29.14
CA ILE A 48 17.61 -44.69 29.81
C ILE A 48 16.49 -43.65 29.75
N THR A 49 16.00 -43.21 30.91
CA THR A 49 14.84 -42.32 30.99
C THR A 49 15.21 -40.84 30.98
N GLY A 50 16.42 -40.48 31.38
CA GLY A 50 16.84 -39.08 31.41
C GLY A 50 18.31 -38.90 31.78
N PHE A 51 18.87 -37.78 31.34
CA PHE A 51 20.19 -37.31 31.73
C PHE A 51 20.06 -35.86 32.22
N GLN A 52 20.40 -35.61 33.48
CA GLN A 52 20.34 -34.28 34.08
C GLN A 52 21.74 -33.84 34.48
N GLN A 53 22.21 -32.75 33.87
CA GLN A 53 23.49 -32.15 34.22
C GLN A 53 23.27 -31.03 35.24
N GLN A 54 23.80 -31.21 36.46
CA GLN A 54 23.82 -30.17 37.49
C GLN A 54 25.25 -29.63 37.64
N SER A 55 25.40 -28.45 38.25
CA SER A 55 26.67 -27.71 38.33
C SER A 55 27.82 -28.45 39.02
N ILE A 56 27.54 -29.52 39.77
CA ILE A 56 28.52 -30.27 40.60
C ILE A 56 28.56 -31.76 40.24
N GLN A 57 27.47 -32.31 39.70
CA GLN A 57 27.32 -33.74 39.43
C GLN A 57 26.27 -33.95 38.32
N SER A 58 26.56 -34.84 37.38
CA SER A 58 25.57 -35.26 36.37
C SER A 58 24.89 -36.54 36.81
N GLU A 59 23.59 -36.66 36.60
CA GLU A 59 22.81 -37.84 36.95
C GLU A 59 22.22 -38.48 35.69
N LEU A 60 22.44 -39.78 35.53
CA LEU A 60 21.80 -40.60 34.50
C LEU A 60 20.76 -41.49 35.17
N GLN A 61 19.54 -41.50 34.65
CA GLN A 61 18.43 -42.26 35.20
C GLN A 61 18.05 -43.42 34.27
N TYR A 62 17.82 -44.58 34.87
CA TYR A 62 17.43 -45.80 34.20
C TYR A 62 16.20 -46.38 34.88
N ARG A 63 15.30 -46.95 34.08
CA ARG A 63 14.14 -47.68 34.60
C ARG A 63 14.30 -49.15 34.29
N ASN A 64 14.34 -49.98 35.32
CA ASN A 64 14.46 -51.43 35.15
C ASN A 64 13.14 -52.07 34.71
N ASN A 65 13.18 -53.36 34.34
CA ASN A 65 12.00 -54.11 33.88
C ASN A 65 10.88 -54.25 34.94
N ARG A 66 11.17 -53.94 36.20
CA ARG A 66 10.20 -53.93 37.31
C ARG A 66 9.57 -52.55 37.53
N GLY A 67 9.97 -51.55 36.75
CA GLY A 67 9.49 -50.17 36.85
C GLY A 67 10.22 -49.34 37.91
N GLU A 68 11.25 -49.88 38.54
CA GLU A 68 12.03 -49.19 39.57
C GLU A 68 13.11 -48.33 38.90
N THR A 69 13.46 -47.21 39.55
CA THR A 69 14.43 -46.25 39.00
C THR A 69 15.78 -46.42 39.68
N GLU A 70 16.81 -46.68 38.86
CA GLU A 70 18.20 -46.72 39.28
C GLU A 70 18.91 -45.48 38.73
N ARG A 71 19.92 -44.99 39.46
CA ARG A 71 20.54 -43.69 39.15
C ARG A 71 22.05 -43.80 39.16
N LEU A 72 22.69 -43.18 38.19
CA LEU A 72 24.15 -43.13 38.09
C LEU A 72 24.60 -41.69 38.23
N SER A 73 25.34 -41.47 39.31
CA SER A 73 25.86 -40.21 39.78
C SER A 73 27.29 -40.04 39.26
N ILE A 74 27.48 -39.15 38.29
CA ILE A 74 28.69 -38.99 37.50
C ILE A 74 29.38 -37.67 37.83
N ARG A 75 30.62 -37.75 38.30
CA ARG A 75 31.51 -36.60 38.50
C ARG A 75 32.67 -36.56 37.50
N ASP A 76 32.96 -37.69 36.87
CA ASP A 76 34.01 -37.82 35.86
C ASP A 76 33.56 -37.16 34.54
N GLU A 77 34.26 -36.10 34.14
CA GLU A 77 33.98 -35.37 32.91
C GLU A 77 34.23 -36.22 31.65
N GLN A 78 35.21 -37.13 31.70
CA GLN A 78 35.49 -38.03 30.57
C GLN A 78 34.36 -39.01 30.33
N LEU A 79 33.69 -39.45 31.41
CA LEU A 79 32.51 -40.31 31.34
C LEU A 79 31.32 -39.58 30.68
N ILE A 80 31.10 -38.32 31.04
CA ILE A 80 30.03 -37.49 30.44
C ILE A 80 30.27 -37.31 28.94
N LEU A 81 31.51 -37.03 28.53
CA LEU A 81 31.88 -36.90 27.13
C LEU A 81 31.71 -38.23 26.37
N ALA A 82 32.10 -39.36 26.97
CA ALA A 82 31.93 -40.68 26.39
C ALA A 82 30.45 -41.04 26.20
N LEU A 83 29.60 -40.73 27.19
CA LEU A 83 28.15 -40.93 27.10
C LEU A 83 27.53 -40.07 26.00
N ARG A 84 27.88 -38.78 25.92
CA ARG A 84 27.39 -37.89 24.86
C ARG A 84 27.81 -38.34 23.45
N ARG A 85 29.04 -38.85 23.30
CA ARG A 85 29.53 -39.35 22.01
C ARG A 85 28.83 -40.65 21.60
N THR A 86 28.61 -41.55 22.55
CA THR A 86 28.07 -42.89 22.28
C THR A 86 26.54 -42.90 22.18
N LEU A 87 25.87 -42.03 22.93
CA LEU A 87 24.41 -41.92 23.02
C LEU A 87 23.86 -40.65 22.38
N SER A 88 24.61 -40.03 21.46
CA SER A 88 24.23 -38.81 20.75
C SER A 88 22.87 -38.90 20.04
N HIS A 89 22.48 -40.11 19.63
CA HIS A 89 21.21 -40.41 18.95
C HIS A 89 20.07 -40.77 19.92
N HIS A 90 20.35 -40.88 21.22
CA HIS A 90 19.35 -41.26 22.22
C HIS A 90 18.51 -40.06 22.67
N ARG A 91 17.19 -40.27 22.86
CA ARG A 91 16.22 -39.21 23.22
C ARG A 91 16.57 -38.48 24.51
N ALA A 92 17.25 -39.14 25.44
CA ALA A 92 17.70 -38.56 26.71
C ALA A 92 18.89 -37.58 26.58
N PHE A 93 19.64 -37.64 25.48
CA PHE A 93 20.84 -36.82 25.22
C PHE A 93 20.71 -35.92 23.98
N GLY A 94 19.68 -36.13 23.16
CA GLY A 94 19.34 -35.27 22.04
C GLY A 94 18.71 -33.95 22.51
N ASN A 95 19.18 -32.82 21.98
CA ASN A 95 18.58 -31.50 22.20
C ASN A 95 17.18 -31.42 21.57
N VAL A 96 16.14 -31.87 22.29
CA VAL A 96 14.74 -31.89 21.80
C VAL A 96 14.02 -30.54 21.97
N GLN A 97 14.62 -29.53 22.60
CA GLN A 97 13.89 -28.29 22.96
C GLN A 97 14.14 -27.04 22.08
N GLY A 98 15.05 -27.07 21.10
CA GLY A 98 15.53 -25.81 20.50
C GLY A 98 15.65 -25.72 18.98
N ARG A 99 15.18 -26.69 18.21
CA ARG A 99 15.36 -26.65 16.75
C ARG A 99 14.08 -27.05 16.02
N VAL A 100 13.53 -26.07 15.28
CA VAL A 100 12.57 -26.18 14.16
C VAL A 100 11.11 -25.76 14.42
N LEU A 101 10.61 -25.62 15.65
CA LEU A 101 9.26 -25.06 15.88
C LEU A 101 9.26 -23.95 16.93
N GLY A 102 9.08 -22.70 16.49
CA GLY A 102 8.63 -21.63 17.38
C GLY A 102 7.31 -22.01 18.07
N SER A 103 6.99 -21.36 19.19
CA SER A 103 5.74 -21.61 19.92
C SER A 103 4.54 -21.42 18.97
N VAL A 104 3.41 -22.07 19.26
CA VAL A 104 2.17 -21.93 18.47
C VAL A 104 1.86 -20.45 18.18
N TRP A 105 2.13 -19.57 19.14
CA TRP A 105 2.04 -18.12 18.99
C TRP A 105 2.90 -17.54 17.87
N THR A 106 4.15 -17.98 17.71
CA THR A 106 5.01 -17.53 16.61
C THR A 106 4.42 -17.89 15.24
N LYS A 107 3.83 -19.08 15.10
CA LYS A 107 3.19 -19.50 13.85
C LYS A 107 1.92 -18.69 13.57
N LEU A 108 1.10 -18.47 14.58
CA LEU A 108 -0.11 -17.63 14.46
C LEU A 108 0.25 -16.19 14.08
N SER A 109 1.30 -15.62 14.68
CA SER A 109 1.77 -14.28 14.32
C SER A 109 2.25 -14.19 12.87
N ILE A 110 2.98 -15.20 12.38
CA ILE A 110 3.41 -15.24 10.97
C ILE A 110 2.19 -15.31 10.04
N ILE A 111 1.20 -16.15 10.34
CA ILE A 111 -0.02 -16.25 9.54
C ILE A 111 -0.78 -14.92 9.54
N ALA A 112 -0.92 -14.28 10.70
CA ALA A 112 -1.58 -12.97 10.81
C ALA A 112 -0.85 -11.89 9.99
N LEU A 113 0.49 -11.88 10.01
CA LEU A 113 1.30 -10.96 9.19
C LEU A 113 1.14 -11.23 7.70
N ILE A 114 1.05 -12.49 7.28
CA ILE A 114 0.79 -12.86 5.88
C ILE A 114 -0.60 -12.38 5.45
N ILE A 115 -1.63 -12.63 6.26
CA ILE A 115 -2.98 -12.16 5.98
C ILE A 115 -3.02 -10.64 5.89
N LEU A 116 -2.39 -9.94 6.83
CA LEU A 116 -2.30 -8.49 6.81
C LEU A 116 -1.56 -7.99 5.56
N GLY A 117 -0.46 -8.63 5.17
CA GLY A 117 0.27 -8.32 3.95
C GLY A 117 -0.58 -8.52 2.69
N ILE A 118 -1.39 -9.58 2.64
CA ILE A 118 -2.34 -9.84 1.53
C ILE A 118 -3.42 -8.76 1.49
N LEU A 119 -4.05 -8.44 2.63
CA LEU A 119 -5.07 -7.40 2.72
C LEU A 119 -4.52 -6.03 2.32
N LEU A 120 -3.30 -5.71 2.74
CA LEU A 120 -2.62 -4.48 2.36
C LEU A 120 -2.31 -4.46 0.85
N GLY A 121 -1.83 -5.57 0.29
CA GLY A 121 -1.60 -5.70 -1.15
C GLY A 121 -2.89 -5.56 -1.96
N LEU A 122 -3.99 -6.14 -1.49
CA LEU A 122 -5.31 -5.98 -2.09
C LEU A 122 -5.73 -4.50 -2.07
N TYR A 123 -5.70 -3.86 -0.90
CA TYR A 123 -6.11 -2.47 -0.72
C TYR A 123 -5.29 -1.48 -1.55
N LEU A 124 -3.97 -1.65 -1.57
CA LEU A 124 -3.08 -0.71 -2.24
C LEU A 124 -3.04 -0.90 -3.75
N TRP A 125 -3.08 -2.14 -4.25
CA TRP A 125 -2.80 -2.42 -5.67
C TRP A 125 -4.01 -3.00 -6.40
N PHE A 126 -4.62 -4.07 -5.89
CA PHE A 126 -5.71 -4.76 -6.58
C PHE A 126 -7.00 -3.92 -6.64
N ILE A 127 -7.41 -3.32 -5.52
CA ILE A 127 -8.66 -2.56 -5.42
C ILE A 127 -8.65 -1.31 -6.32
N PRO A 128 -7.61 -0.46 -6.31
CA PRO A 128 -7.53 0.67 -7.25
C PRO A 128 -7.51 0.23 -8.71
N TRP A 129 -6.78 -0.85 -9.04
CA TRP A 129 -6.77 -1.43 -10.37
C TRP A 129 -8.17 -1.90 -10.80
N LEU A 130 -8.93 -2.52 -9.89
CA LEU A 130 -10.31 -2.95 -10.12
C LEU A 130 -11.22 -1.75 -10.39
N GLY A 131 -11.11 -0.68 -9.59
CA GLY A 131 -11.83 0.58 -9.81
C GLY A 131 -11.58 1.16 -11.21
N GLU A 132 -10.32 1.23 -11.65
CA GLU A 132 -9.97 1.69 -13.00
C GLU A 132 -10.51 0.78 -14.11
N ARG A 133 -10.58 -0.53 -13.86
CA ARG A 133 -11.15 -1.49 -14.81
C ARG A 133 -12.65 -1.28 -14.97
N ILE A 134 -13.37 -1.05 -13.87
CA ILE A 134 -14.81 -0.74 -13.88
C ILE A 134 -15.06 0.58 -14.60
N ALA A 135 -14.31 1.64 -14.27
CA ALA A 135 -14.45 2.95 -14.91
C ALA A 135 -14.31 2.88 -16.44
N ARG A 136 -13.34 2.10 -16.95
CA ARG A 136 -13.14 1.92 -18.40
C ARG A 136 -14.29 1.17 -19.08
N GLY A 137 -14.93 0.23 -18.37
CA GLY A 137 -16.09 -0.51 -18.87
C GLY A 137 -17.42 0.23 -18.72
N PHE A 138 -17.44 1.34 -17.98
CA PHE A 138 -18.63 2.15 -17.77
C PHE A 138 -19.02 2.82 -19.09
N SER A 139 -20.30 2.74 -19.47
CA SER A 139 -20.77 3.31 -20.74
C SER A 139 -20.64 4.84 -20.72
N LYS A 140 -20.46 5.43 -21.89
CA LYS A 140 -20.36 6.88 -22.04
C LYS A 140 -21.70 7.55 -21.76
N GLU A 141 -22.79 6.96 -22.21
CA GLU A 141 -24.14 7.47 -22.04
C GLU A 141 -24.54 7.49 -20.56
N THR A 142 -24.20 6.44 -19.81
CA THR A 142 -24.42 6.40 -18.37
C THR A 142 -23.52 7.41 -17.65
N GLU A 143 -22.28 7.61 -18.09
CA GLU A 143 -21.42 8.66 -17.53
C GLU A 143 -21.99 10.06 -17.73
N ILE A 144 -22.51 10.37 -18.91
CA ILE A 144 -23.14 11.67 -19.20
C ILE A 144 -24.35 11.89 -18.29
N SER A 145 -25.24 10.90 -18.19
CA SER A 145 -26.43 11.00 -17.32
C SER A 145 -26.06 11.12 -15.83
N MET A 146 -25.05 10.38 -15.38
CA MET A 146 -24.54 10.48 -14.01
C MET A 146 -23.91 11.85 -13.76
N GLY A 147 -23.10 12.34 -14.70
CA GLY A 147 -22.45 13.65 -14.67
C GLY A 147 -23.45 14.78 -14.51
N GLU A 148 -24.54 14.77 -15.29
CA GLU A 148 -25.62 15.74 -15.21
C GLU A 148 -26.26 15.75 -13.81
N GLN A 149 -26.58 14.58 -13.25
CA GLN A 149 -27.16 14.49 -11.90
C GLN A 149 -26.20 15.05 -10.83
N MET A 150 -24.91 14.72 -10.94
CA MET A 150 -23.89 15.25 -10.04
C MET A 150 -23.75 16.77 -10.17
N TYR A 151 -23.78 17.29 -11.40
CA TYR A 151 -23.72 18.72 -11.68
C TYR A 151 -24.91 19.44 -11.04
N GLN A 152 -26.14 18.97 -11.27
CA GLN A 152 -27.35 19.58 -10.70
C GLN A 152 -27.33 19.58 -9.16
N ALA A 153 -26.84 18.51 -8.52
CA ALA A 153 -26.72 18.43 -7.07
C ALA A 153 -25.68 19.41 -6.49
N MET A 154 -24.62 19.69 -7.25
CA MET A 154 -23.49 20.50 -6.79
C MET A 154 -23.65 21.99 -7.12
N ILE A 155 -24.19 22.33 -8.30
CA ILE A 155 -24.27 23.71 -8.78
C ILE A 155 -25.19 24.59 -7.93
N GLY A 156 -26.20 24.02 -7.29
CA GLY A 156 -27.09 24.74 -6.38
C GLY A 156 -26.41 25.34 -5.15
N GLN A 157 -25.16 24.94 -4.86
CA GLN A 157 -24.34 25.50 -3.78
C GLN A 157 -23.54 26.74 -4.21
N TYR A 158 -23.53 27.08 -5.50
CA TYR A 158 -22.71 28.14 -6.07
C TYR A 158 -23.55 29.28 -6.63
N LYS A 159 -23.00 30.48 -6.61
CA LYS A 159 -23.55 31.62 -7.35
C LYS A 159 -22.98 31.61 -8.76
N VAL A 160 -23.82 31.30 -9.75
CA VAL A 160 -23.43 31.21 -11.16
C VAL A 160 -23.37 32.61 -11.78
N ASP A 161 -22.28 32.92 -12.47
CA ASP A 161 -22.16 34.09 -13.34
C ASP A 161 -22.62 33.71 -14.75
N ALA A 162 -23.88 34.04 -15.06
CA ALA A 162 -24.50 33.69 -16.33
C ALA A 162 -23.82 34.37 -17.53
N ASN A 163 -23.30 35.59 -17.37
CA ASN A 163 -22.66 36.35 -18.44
C ASN A 163 -21.31 35.72 -18.80
N LYS A 164 -20.42 35.54 -17.81
CA LYS A 164 -19.13 34.88 -18.04
C LYS A 164 -19.31 33.43 -18.50
N THR A 165 -20.35 32.73 -18.00
CA THR A 165 -20.71 31.39 -18.50
C THR A 165 -21.00 31.40 -19.99
N ALA A 166 -21.82 32.33 -20.50
CA ALA A 166 -22.12 32.40 -21.92
C ALA A 166 -20.86 32.68 -22.76
N ILE A 167 -20.03 33.64 -22.32
CA ILE A 167 -18.79 34.03 -23.00
C ILE A 167 -17.79 32.86 -23.04
N LEU A 168 -17.61 32.14 -21.93
CA LEU A 168 -16.69 30.99 -21.89
C LEU A 168 -17.16 29.83 -22.79
N ASN A 169 -18.47 29.58 -22.91
CA ASN A 169 -18.99 28.59 -23.85
C ASN A 169 -18.80 29.04 -25.31
N GLU A 170 -18.93 30.34 -25.62
CA GLU A 170 -18.60 30.87 -26.93
C GLU A 170 -17.10 30.70 -27.25
N PHE A 171 -16.24 31.06 -26.29
CA PHE A 171 -14.79 30.89 -26.40
C PHE A 171 -14.43 29.43 -26.66
N TYR A 172 -15.02 28.50 -25.90
CA TYR A 172 -14.78 27.07 -26.04
C TYR A 172 -15.24 26.51 -27.38
N LYS A 173 -16.40 26.97 -27.87
CA LYS A 173 -16.90 26.60 -29.20
C LYS A 173 -15.92 27.05 -30.30
N GLU A 174 -15.29 28.21 -30.14
CA GLU A 174 -14.28 28.72 -31.07
C GLU A 174 -12.96 27.92 -30.99
N LEU A 175 -12.60 27.34 -29.83
CA LEU A 175 -11.42 26.47 -29.70
C LEU A 175 -11.54 25.16 -30.48
N GLN A 176 -12.76 24.67 -30.72
CA GLN A 176 -13.03 23.41 -31.45
C GLN A 176 -12.32 22.18 -30.86
N TYR A 177 -12.16 22.14 -29.53
CA TYR A 177 -11.61 20.96 -28.85
C TYR A 177 -12.56 19.77 -28.98
N ASP A 178 -12.06 18.70 -29.59
CA ASP A 178 -12.78 17.44 -29.72
C ASP A 178 -12.20 16.40 -28.77
N VAL A 179 -12.89 16.23 -27.65
CA VAL A 179 -12.57 15.24 -26.61
C VAL A 179 -13.56 14.08 -26.58
N GLY A 180 -14.47 14.03 -27.56
CA GLY A 180 -15.50 12.99 -27.61
C GLY A 180 -16.54 13.06 -26.49
N TYR A 181 -16.76 14.21 -25.85
CA TYR A 181 -17.83 14.45 -24.88
C TYR A 181 -18.53 15.79 -25.15
N PRO A 182 -19.82 15.95 -24.78
CA PRO A 182 -20.52 17.21 -24.88
C PRO A 182 -20.06 18.14 -23.75
N VAL A 183 -18.98 18.88 -23.97
CA VAL A 183 -18.43 19.76 -22.93
C VAL A 183 -19.29 21.01 -22.77
N THR A 184 -19.61 21.33 -21.51
CA THR A 184 -20.31 22.55 -21.10
C THR A 184 -19.54 23.21 -19.97
N ILE A 185 -19.37 24.52 -20.04
CA ILE A 185 -18.62 25.28 -19.03
C ILE A 185 -19.60 26.07 -18.18
N THR A 186 -19.38 26.12 -16.86
CA THR A 186 -20.12 27.00 -15.95
C THR A 186 -19.15 27.83 -15.14
N VAL A 187 -19.37 29.15 -15.10
CA VAL A 187 -18.58 30.08 -14.28
C VAL A 187 -19.30 30.33 -12.97
N VAL A 188 -18.59 30.18 -11.86
CA VAL A 188 -19.12 30.42 -10.52
C VAL A 188 -18.29 31.49 -9.80
N GLU A 189 -18.97 32.35 -9.05
CA GLU A 189 -18.31 33.33 -8.20
C GLU A 189 -17.63 32.62 -7.03
N SER A 190 -16.33 32.86 -6.88
CA SER A 190 -15.51 32.35 -5.79
C SER A 190 -14.33 33.30 -5.56
N ASN A 191 -13.73 33.24 -4.36
CA ASN A 191 -12.47 33.92 -4.05
C ASN A 191 -11.26 32.98 -4.19
N GLU A 192 -11.51 31.71 -4.53
CA GLU A 192 -10.47 30.72 -4.75
C GLU A 192 -10.09 30.67 -6.23
N MET A 193 -8.80 30.52 -6.51
CA MET A 193 -8.36 30.12 -7.85
C MET A 193 -8.58 28.62 -8.02
N ASN A 194 -9.59 28.24 -8.80
CA ASN A 194 -9.87 26.84 -9.14
C ASN A 194 -10.64 26.67 -10.47
N ALA A 195 -10.51 25.49 -11.06
CA ALA A 195 -11.37 24.98 -12.10
C ALA A 195 -11.33 23.44 -12.02
N PHE A 196 -12.41 22.77 -12.38
CA PHE A 196 -12.43 21.31 -12.37
C PHE A 196 -13.42 20.71 -13.38
N ALA A 197 -13.02 19.57 -13.94
CA ALA A 197 -13.87 18.73 -14.77
C ALA A 197 -14.65 17.68 -13.96
N MET A 198 -15.94 17.58 -14.25
CA MET A 198 -16.84 16.54 -13.77
C MET A 198 -17.05 15.44 -14.81
N PRO A 199 -17.50 14.24 -14.41
CA PRO A 199 -17.96 13.23 -15.34
C PRO A 199 -19.01 13.80 -16.33
N GLY A 200 -19.02 13.27 -17.55
CA GLY A 200 -20.06 13.60 -18.53
C GLY A 200 -19.86 14.89 -19.33
N GLY A 201 -18.90 15.73 -18.96
CA GLY A 201 -18.50 16.91 -19.76
C GLY A 201 -18.77 18.27 -19.11
N HIS A 202 -19.12 18.34 -17.82
CA HIS A 202 -19.25 19.63 -17.16
C HIS A 202 -17.88 20.12 -16.65
N ILE A 203 -17.50 21.34 -17.00
CA ILE A 203 -16.33 22.03 -16.47
C ILE A 203 -16.82 23.22 -15.66
N VAL A 204 -16.38 23.32 -14.41
CA VAL A 204 -16.67 24.47 -13.55
C VAL A 204 -15.41 25.32 -13.44
N VAL A 205 -15.54 26.62 -13.69
CA VAL A 205 -14.44 27.60 -13.63
C VAL A 205 -14.78 28.65 -12.59
N TYR A 206 -13.87 28.92 -11.66
CA TYR A 206 -14.09 29.96 -10.66
C TYR A 206 -13.73 31.34 -11.23
N SER A 207 -14.42 32.39 -10.80
CA SER A 207 -14.18 33.75 -11.31
C SER A 207 -12.75 34.23 -11.07
N THR A 208 -12.14 33.93 -9.92
CA THR A 208 -10.78 34.40 -9.57
C THR A 208 -9.70 33.87 -10.52
N ILE A 209 -9.80 32.61 -11.00
CA ILE A 209 -8.79 32.10 -11.94
C ILE A 209 -8.84 32.85 -13.28
N LEU A 210 -10.01 33.33 -13.70
CA LEU A 210 -10.17 34.16 -14.90
C LEU A 210 -9.59 35.56 -14.69
N GLU A 211 -9.76 36.14 -13.51
CA GLU A 211 -9.26 37.49 -13.16
C GLU A 211 -7.73 37.58 -13.21
N GLU A 212 -7.02 36.48 -12.97
CA GLU A 212 -5.55 36.41 -13.03
C GLU A 212 -5.00 36.16 -14.45
N MET A 213 -5.84 35.71 -15.39
CA MET A 213 -5.42 35.44 -16.77
C MET A 213 -5.21 36.74 -17.56
N LYS A 214 -4.19 36.71 -18.43
CA LYS A 214 -3.74 37.86 -19.21
C LYS A 214 -3.85 37.64 -20.71
N THR A 215 -3.90 36.39 -21.16
CA THR A 215 -3.99 36.09 -22.58
C THR A 215 -5.02 34.99 -22.88
N PRO A 216 -5.69 35.02 -24.05
CA PRO A 216 -6.63 33.96 -24.43
C PRO A 216 -5.95 32.59 -24.51
N GLU A 217 -4.65 32.51 -24.78
CA GLU A 217 -3.93 31.25 -24.80
C GLU A 217 -3.79 30.61 -23.40
N GLU A 218 -3.76 31.39 -22.33
CA GLU A 218 -3.79 30.87 -20.95
C GLU A 218 -5.15 30.26 -20.64
N LEU A 219 -6.24 30.91 -21.07
CA LEU A 219 -7.60 30.37 -20.95
C LEU A 219 -7.78 29.12 -21.80
N ALA A 220 -7.29 29.14 -23.05
CA ALA A 220 -7.30 27.98 -23.93
C ALA A 220 -6.53 26.79 -23.32
N ALA A 221 -5.38 27.05 -22.69
CA ALA A 221 -4.61 26.03 -21.99
C ALA A 221 -5.39 25.44 -20.80
N LEU A 222 -6.03 26.28 -19.98
CA LEU A 222 -6.86 25.81 -18.85
C LEU A 222 -7.99 24.92 -19.36
N LEU A 223 -8.75 25.39 -20.34
CA LEU A 223 -9.88 24.64 -20.90
C LEU A 223 -9.41 23.37 -21.63
N GLY A 224 -8.22 23.37 -22.22
CA GLY A 224 -7.61 22.19 -22.83
C GLY A 224 -7.20 21.14 -21.79
N HIS A 225 -6.64 21.58 -20.67
CA HIS A 225 -6.33 20.73 -19.51
C HIS A 225 -7.61 20.10 -18.92
N GLU A 226 -8.61 20.91 -18.59
CA GLU A 226 -9.88 20.41 -18.03
C GLU A 226 -10.65 19.52 -19.01
N SER A 227 -10.66 19.87 -20.31
CA SER A 227 -11.26 18.99 -21.33
C SER A 227 -10.52 17.66 -21.47
N SER A 228 -9.22 17.64 -21.20
CA SER A 228 -8.44 16.40 -21.19
C SER A 228 -8.85 15.50 -20.03
N HIS A 229 -9.13 16.05 -18.84
CA HIS A 229 -9.70 15.29 -17.73
C HIS A 229 -11.06 14.66 -18.10
N VAL A 230 -11.90 15.38 -18.84
CA VAL A 230 -13.17 14.84 -19.39
C VAL A 230 -12.90 13.71 -20.37
N GLY A 231 -12.13 13.98 -21.44
CA GLY A 231 -11.90 13.01 -22.52
C GLY A 231 -11.21 11.72 -22.06
N LEU A 232 -10.32 11.82 -21.08
CA LEU A 232 -9.59 10.69 -20.47
C LEU A 232 -10.33 10.09 -19.25
N ARG A 233 -11.51 10.61 -18.94
CA ARG A 233 -12.43 10.11 -17.90
C ARG A 233 -11.76 10.09 -16.52
N HIS A 234 -10.90 11.06 -16.22
CA HIS A 234 -10.12 11.09 -14.98
C HIS A 234 -11.02 11.17 -13.74
N SER A 235 -12.04 12.02 -13.75
CA SER A 235 -12.99 12.15 -12.64
C SER A 235 -13.71 10.81 -12.39
N LEU A 236 -14.16 10.14 -13.45
CA LEU A 236 -14.80 8.83 -13.35
C LEU A 236 -13.84 7.75 -12.80
N ARG A 237 -12.61 7.69 -13.31
CA ARG A 237 -11.57 6.76 -12.83
C ARG A 237 -11.30 6.98 -11.35
N ASN A 238 -11.22 8.22 -10.89
CA ASN A 238 -11.02 8.56 -9.48
C ASN A 238 -12.22 8.17 -8.61
N ILE A 239 -13.46 8.46 -9.03
CA ILE A 239 -14.67 8.07 -8.31
C ILE A 239 -14.71 6.55 -8.11
N PHE A 240 -14.47 5.75 -9.14
CA PHE A 240 -14.48 4.29 -9.00
C PHE A 240 -13.31 3.75 -8.17
N ARG A 241 -12.13 4.39 -8.22
CA ARG A 241 -11.02 4.04 -7.33
C ARG A 241 -11.37 4.30 -5.86
N ASP A 242 -11.99 5.44 -5.55
CA ASP A 242 -12.43 5.75 -4.19
C ASP A 242 -13.57 4.83 -3.72
N LEU A 243 -14.60 4.66 -4.55
CA LEU A 243 -15.73 3.78 -4.26
C LEU A 243 -15.27 2.34 -3.98
N SER A 244 -14.37 1.80 -4.82
CA SER A 244 -13.84 0.44 -4.63
C SER A 244 -13.06 0.29 -3.32
N ARG A 245 -12.30 1.31 -2.90
CA ARG A 245 -11.60 1.34 -1.60
C ARG A 245 -12.59 1.37 -0.44
N LYS A 246 -13.58 2.26 -0.50
CA LYS A 246 -14.62 2.39 0.53
C LYS A 246 -15.40 1.08 0.69
N MET A 247 -15.80 0.45 -0.42
CA MET A 247 -16.48 -0.85 -0.40
C MET A 247 -15.60 -1.96 0.18
N PHE A 248 -14.31 -2.00 -0.16
CA PHE A 248 -13.39 -2.99 0.41
C PHE A 248 -13.26 -2.83 1.93
N LEU A 249 -13.11 -1.60 2.43
CA LEU A 249 -13.05 -1.33 3.87
C LEU A 249 -14.38 -1.67 4.57
N ALA A 250 -15.51 -1.33 3.95
CA ALA A 250 -16.84 -1.70 4.45
C ALA A 250 -16.98 -3.22 4.63
N LEU A 251 -16.55 -4.01 3.64
CA LEU A 251 -16.55 -5.47 3.71
C LEU A 251 -15.62 -6.02 4.79
N LEU A 252 -14.47 -5.38 5.05
CA LEU A 252 -13.53 -5.83 6.07
C LEU A 252 -14.00 -5.53 7.50
N PHE A 253 -14.66 -4.39 7.70
CA PHE A 253 -15.04 -3.90 9.04
C PHE A 253 -16.53 -4.09 9.35
N GLY A 254 -17.34 -4.56 8.39
CA GLY A 254 -18.77 -4.79 8.57
C GLY A 254 -19.60 -3.50 8.65
N ASN A 255 -19.12 -2.40 8.07
CA ASN A 255 -19.85 -1.13 8.05
C ASN A 255 -20.76 -1.04 6.82
N ASP A 256 -22.04 -0.84 7.06
CA ASP A 256 -23.10 -0.83 6.03
C ASP A 256 -23.29 0.58 5.45
N THR A 257 -22.25 1.15 4.83
CA THR A 257 -22.40 2.41 4.09
C THR A 257 -22.86 2.13 2.67
N GLY A 258 -24.15 2.34 2.41
CA GLY A 258 -24.78 2.08 1.11
C GLY A 258 -24.16 2.87 -0.04
N ILE A 259 -24.16 2.27 -1.24
CA ILE A 259 -23.54 2.81 -2.47
C ILE A 259 -24.07 4.22 -2.82
N THR A 260 -25.36 4.49 -2.60
CA THR A 260 -26.00 5.79 -2.91
C THR A 260 -25.46 6.93 -2.06
N ALA A 261 -25.19 6.69 -0.76
CA ALA A 261 -24.61 7.70 0.12
C ALA A 261 -23.18 8.06 -0.34
N VAL A 262 -22.40 7.06 -0.77
CA VAL A 262 -21.03 7.26 -1.26
C VAL A 262 -20.99 8.04 -2.57
N VAL A 263 -21.96 7.86 -3.47
CA VAL A 263 -22.03 8.60 -4.74
C VAL A 263 -22.38 10.07 -4.51
N VAL A 264 -23.35 10.37 -3.63
CA VAL A 264 -23.74 11.74 -3.29
C VAL A 264 -22.64 12.45 -2.49
N ASP A 265 -22.01 11.78 -1.52
CA ASP A 265 -20.86 12.31 -0.79
C ASP A 265 -19.67 12.62 -1.72
N ASN A 266 -19.52 11.84 -2.81
CA ASN A 266 -18.48 12.09 -3.80
C ASN A 266 -18.72 13.37 -4.63
N ALA A 267 -19.95 13.86 -4.78
CA ALA A 267 -20.21 15.12 -5.49
C ALA A 267 -19.57 16.32 -4.78
N ASN A 268 -19.58 16.33 -3.44
CA ASN A 268 -18.83 17.30 -2.63
C ASN A 268 -17.33 16.99 -2.62
N ALA A 269 -16.94 15.70 -2.67
CA ALA A 269 -15.55 15.28 -2.76
C ALA A 269 -14.88 15.60 -4.10
N LEU A 270 -15.65 15.90 -5.17
CA LEU A 270 -15.12 16.38 -6.44
C LEU A 270 -14.29 17.66 -6.27
N LYS A 271 -14.69 18.54 -5.34
CA LYS A 271 -13.95 19.79 -5.02
C LYS A 271 -12.57 19.50 -4.41
N SER A 272 -12.40 18.33 -3.80
CA SER A 272 -11.18 17.86 -3.14
C SER A 272 -10.53 16.68 -3.87
N LEU A 273 -10.94 16.40 -5.12
CA LEU A 273 -10.33 15.32 -5.88
C LEU A 273 -8.92 15.75 -6.29
N GLU A 274 -7.94 15.24 -5.55
CA GLU A 274 -6.56 15.31 -5.97
C GLU A 274 -6.32 14.31 -7.10
N TYR A 275 -5.95 14.80 -8.27
CA TYR A 275 -5.50 13.93 -9.34
C TYR A 275 -4.08 13.45 -9.06
N SER A 276 -3.81 12.17 -9.34
CA SER A 276 -2.44 11.68 -9.23
C SER A 276 -1.56 12.38 -10.25
N ARG A 277 -0.28 12.59 -9.89
CA ARG A 277 0.71 13.24 -10.77
C ARG A 277 0.74 12.69 -12.20
N SER A 278 0.50 11.40 -12.38
CA SER A 278 0.40 10.77 -13.70
C SER A 278 -0.80 11.25 -14.52
N LEU A 279 -1.97 11.44 -13.91
CA LEU A 279 -3.18 11.93 -14.58
C LEU A 279 -3.03 13.40 -14.96
N GLU A 280 -2.39 14.18 -14.09
CA GLU A 280 -2.02 15.58 -14.40
C GLU A 280 -1.10 15.67 -15.61
N THR A 281 -0.06 14.83 -15.68
CA THR A 281 0.82 14.78 -16.87
C THR A 281 0.06 14.30 -18.11
N GLU A 282 -0.84 13.33 -17.97
CA GLU A 282 -1.69 12.86 -19.08
C GLU A 282 -2.61 13.99 -19.61
N ALA A 283 -3.14 14.81 -18.71
CA ALA A 283 -3.97 15.97 -19.04
C ALA A 283 -3.16 17.12 -19.66
N ASP A 284 -1.97 17.44 -19.13
CA ASP A 284 -1.04 18.42 -19.71
C ASP A 284 -0.69 18.06 -21.16
N ASP A 285 -0.31 16.80 -21.38
CA ASP A 285 0.12 16.27 -22.67
C ASP A 285 -1.01 16.28 -23.70
N ASN A 286 -2.23 15.93 -23.28
CA ASN A 286 -3.40 15.95 -24.16
C ASN A 286 -3.86 17.40 -24.41
N GLY A 287 -3.84 18.26 -23.40
CA GLY A 287 -4.13 19.69 -23.52
C GLY A 287 -3.21 20.38 -24.55
N LEU A 288 -1.91 20.08 -24.52
CA LEU A 288 -0.96 20.56 -25.53
C LEU A 288 -1.31 20.06 -26.94
N LYS A 289 -1.74 18.80 -27.08
CA LYS A 289 -2.19 18.25 -28.38
C LYS A 289 -3.47 18.93 -28.87
N LEU A 290 -4.43 19.21 -27.98
CA LEU A 290 -5.65 19.95 -28.30
C LEU A 290 -5.33 21.37 -28.77
N MET A 291 -4.45 22.08 -28.05
CA MET A 291 -3.95 23.39 -28.45
C MET A 291 -3.25 23.34 -29.81
N ALA A 292 -2.33 22.40 -30.02
CA ALA A 292 -1.58 22.25 -31.27
C ALA A 292 -2.49 21.95 -32.46
N LYS A 293 -3.44 21.02 -32.31
CA LYS A 293 -4.40 20.61 -33.35
C LYS A 293 -5.28 21.78 -33.81
N ASN A 294 -5.57 22.72 -32.92
CA ASN A 294 -6.45 23.87 -33.17
C ASN A 294 -5.69 25.18 -33.37
N ASN A 295 -4.39 25.11 -33.68
CA ASN A 295 -3.55 26.28 -33.94
C ASN A 295 -3.62 27.33 -32.82
N ILE A 296 -3.54 26.88 -31.57
CA ILE A 296 -3.35 27.74 -30.40
C ILE A 296 -1.87 27.74 -30.01
N ASN A 297 -1.33 28.92 -29.67
CA ASN A 297 0.06 29.03 -29.23
C ASN A 297 0.27 28.31 -27.88
N LEU A 298 1.12 27.29 -27.90
CA LEU A 298 1.38 26.38 -26.78
C LEU A 298 2.03 27.05 -25.56
N GLN A 299 2.64 28.23 -25.74
CA GLN A 299 3.21 28.99 -24.62
C GLN A 299 2.14 29.42 -23.60
N GLY A 300 0.86 29.41 -23.98
CA GLY A 300 -0.26 29.60 -23.04
C GLY A 300 -0.22 28.63 -21.86
N MET A 301 0.15 27.37 -22.08
CA MET A 301 0.24 26.36 -21.03
C MET A 301 1.36 26.65 -20.02
N VAL A 302 2.53 27.08 -20.51
CA VAL A 302 3.66 27.47 -19.64
C VAL A 302 3.30 28.71 -18.82
N LYS A 303 2.65 29.70 -19.44
CA LYS A 303 2.21 30.91 -18.74
C LYS A 303 1.16 30.61 -17.67
N LEU A 304 0.17 29.76 -17.98
CA LEU A 304 -0.82 29.29 -17.02
C LEU A 304 -0.14 28.63 -15.80
N MET A 305 0.76 27.68 -16.03
CA MET A 305 1.48 27.00 -14.94
C MET A 305 2.31 27.96 -14.09
N ASN A 306 2.97 28.93 -14.71
CA ASN A 306 3.74 29.95 -14.00
C ASN A 306 2.84 30.90 -13.19
N MET A 307 1.68 31.28 -13.73
CA MET A 307 0.67 32.08 -13.02
C MET A 307 0.21 31.33 -11.76
N LEU A 308 -0.20 30.06 -11.91
CA LEU A 308 -0.64 29.21 -10.80
C LEU A 308 0.47 29.00 -9.76
N GLN A 309 1.70 28.74 -10.20
CA GLN A 309 2.85 28.60 -9.29
C GLN A 309 3.15 29.89 -8.52
N LYS A 310 3.05 31.05 -9.17
CA LYS A 310 3.22 32.34 -8.49
C LYS A 310 2.12 32.57 -7.47
N ALA A 311 0.88 32.21 -7.80
CA ALA A 311 -0.27 32.31 -6.93
C ALA A 311 -0.18 31.44 -5.67
N SER A 312 0.50 30.27 -5.70
CA SER A 312 0.82 29.49 -4.49
C SER A 312 1.68 30.21 -3.47
N GLY A 313 2.57 31.09 -3.93
CA GLY A 313 3.58 31.71 -3.07
C GLY A 313 3.02 32.75 -2.09
N GLY A 314 1.74 33.13 -2.25
CA GLY A 314 1.09 34.20 -1.51
C GLY A 314 0.40 33.80 -0.19
N GLY A 315 0.30 32.50 0.12
CA GLY A 315 -0.37 32.00 1.33
C GLY A 315 -1.28 30.79 1.06
N ALA A 316 -1.69 30.10 2.13
CA ALA A 316 -2.51 28.88 2.04
C ALA A 316 -3.97 29.14 1.63
N GLU A 317 -4.49 30.36 1.79
CA GLU A 317 -5.89 30.71 1.52
C GLU A 317 -6.19 30.95 0.02
N THR A 318 -5.17 31.08 -0.84
CA THR A 318 -5.36 31.54 -2.23
C THR A 318 -5.28 30.44 -3.30
N ALA A 319 -4.87 29.21 -3.00
CA ALA A 319 -4.57 28.23 -4.07
C ALA A 319 -5.22 26.84 -3.88
N SER A 320 -6.55 26.76 -3.92
CA SER A 320 -7.25 25.47 -3.93
C SER A 320 -7.00 24.67 -5.21
N PHE A 321 -6.77 25.32 -6.36
CA PHE A 321 -6.34 24.63 -7.59
C PHE A 321 -5.08 23.80 -7.40
N LEU A 322 -4.10 24.25 -6.62
CA LEU A 322 -2.86 23.50 -6.40
C LEU A 322 -3.02 22.33 -5.44
N SER A 323 -4.11 22.33 -4.66
CA SER A 323 -4.47 21.18 -3.84
C SER A 323 -5.03 20.07 -4.73
N THR A 324 -5.93 20.40 -5.67
CA THR A 324 -6.53 19.43 -6.60
C THR A 324 -5.61 19.07 -7.77
N HIS A 325 -4.81 20.02 -8.25
CA HIS A 325 -3.87 19.93 -9.37
C HIS A 325 -2.47 20.42 -8.97
N PRO A 326 -1.67 19.60 -8.27
CA PRO A 326 -0.34 20.02 -7.84
C PRO A 326 0.57 20.41 -9.02
N VAL A 327 1.04 21.65 -9.03
CA VAL A 327 2.00 22.17 -10.04
C VAL A 327 3.42 21.88 -9.59
N PHE A 328 4.03 20.87 -10.21
CA PHE A 328 5.42 20.49 -9.96
C PHE A 328 6.36 21.12 -10.99
N LYS A 329 7.59 21.45 -10.59
CA LYS A 329 8.64 21.91 -11.52
C LYS A 329 8.85 20.94 -12.69
N ASP A 330 8.70 19.65 -12.43
CA ASP A 330 8.81 18.61 -13.45
C ASP A 330 7.67 18.65 -14.49
N ARG A 331 6.46 19.12 -14.14
CA ARG A 331 5.36 19.30 -15.11
C ARG A 331 5.69 20.42 -16.08
N ILE A 332 6.12 21.57 -15.56
CA ILE A 332 6.56 22.71 -16.39
C ILE A 332 7.69 22.27 -17.33
N LYS A 333 8.69 21.55 -16.79
CA LYS A 333 9.78 20.99 -17.60
C LYS A 333 9.27 20.04 -18.69
N ASN A 334 8.36 19.12 -18.38
CA ASN A 334 7.75 18.23 -19.37
C ASN A 334 7.02 19.01 -20.46
N ILE A 335 6.20 20.00 -20.08
CA ILE A 335 5.48 20.88 -21.00
C ILE A 335 6.45 21.59 -21.94
N GLU A 336 7.50 22.21 -21.41
CA GLU A 336 8.54 22.88 -22.21
C GLU A 336 9.26 21.91 -23.17
N GLU A 337 9.56 20.69 -22.72
CA GLU A 337 10.16 19.66 -23.56
C GLU A 337 9.23 19.18 -24.67
N GLN A 338 7.91 19.12 -24.43
CA GLN A 338 6.92 18.75 -25.44
C GLN A 338 6.68 19.86 -26.46
N ILE A 339 6.61 21.11 -26.01
CA ILE A 339 6.49 22.26 -26.90
C ILE A 339 7.63 22.29 -27.92
N LYS A 340 8.86 21.97 -27.51
CA LYS A 340 10.03 21.88 -28.43
C LYS A 340 9.88 20.81 -29.52
N LYS A 341 9.05 19.79 -29.30
CA LYS A 341 8.80 18.68 -30.24
C LYS A 341 7.59 18.93 -31.13
N MET A 342 6.74 19.90 -30.80
CA MET A 342 5.53 20.23 -31.54
C MET A 342 5.79 21.37 -32.54
N PRO A 343 5.03 21.45 -33.64
CA PRO A 343 5.13 22.56 -34.58
C PRO A 343 4.87 23.89 -33.87
N ALA A 344 5.71 24.90 -34.16
CA ALA A 344 5.49 26.23 -33.62
C ALA A 344 4.21 26.81 -34.23
N VAL A 345 3.23 27.10 -33.38
CA VAL A 345 2.03 27.85 -33.77
C VAL A 345 2.21 29.29 -33.32
N THR A 346 2.36 30.20 -34.28
CA THR A 346 2.70 31.61 -34.02
C THR A 346 1.56 32.58 -34.32
N THR A 347 0.49 32.13 -34.97
CA THR A 347 -0.64 32.98 -35.33
C THR A 347 -1.67 33.03 -34.21
N GLY A 348 -1.89 34.20 -33.63
CA GLY A 348 -2.99 34.42 -32.69
C GLY A 348 -4.35 34.41 -33.39
N ASN A 349 -5.36 33.83 -32.76
CA ASN A 349 -6.75 33.87 -33.25
C ASN A 349 -7.40 35.17 -32.73
N ASP A 350 -7.64 36.12 -33.63
CA ASP A 350 -8.21 37.43 -33.27
C ASP A 350 -9.63 37.32 -32.71
N LYS A 351 -10.41 36.33 -33.16
CA LYS A 351 -11.74 36.08 -32.60
C LYS A 351 -11.67 35.59 -31.15
N LEU A 352 -10.74 34.68 -30.83
CA LEU A 352 -10.49 34.28 -29.44
C LEU A 352 -10.05 35.46 -28.59
N LYS A 353 -9.21 36.36 -29.11
CA LYS A 353 -8.85 37.59 -28.39
C LYS A 353 -10.08 38.45 -28.10
N THR A 354 -10.94 38.69 -29.09
CA THR A 354 -12.16 39.49 -28.91
C THR A 354 -13.07 38.88 -27.83
N ILE A 355 -13.37 37.58 -27.91
CA ILE A 355 -14.21 36.89 -26.92
C ILE A 355 -13.56 36.94 -25.54
N PHE A 356 -12.23 36.75 -25.45
CA PHE A 356 -11.52 36.85 -24.17
C PHE A 356 -11.61 38.23 -23.52
N HIS A 357 -11.51 39.31 -24.30
CA HIS A 357 -11.65 40.67 -23.74
C HIS A 357 -13.05 40.92 -23.17
N SER A 358 -14.10 40.39 -23.80
CA SER A 358 -15.48 40.54 -23.29
C SER A 358 -15.73 39.88 -21.93
N ILE A 359 -14.82 39.04 -21.43
CA ILE A 359 -14.91 38.49 -20.06
C ILE A 359 -14.77 39.60 -19.00
N TYR A 360 -14.07 40.69 -19.34
CA TYR A 360 -13.69 41.76 -18.41
C TYR A 360 -14.41 43.10 -18.68
N GLU A 361 -15.30 43.13 -19.67
CA GLU A 361 -16.23 44.23 -19.93
C GLU A 361 -17.53 44.04 -19.12
#